data_AF-A0A0P8A1I9-F1
#
_entry.id   AF-A0A0P8A1I9-F1
#
_cell.length_a   1.000
_cell.length_b   1.000
_cell.length_c   1.000
_cell.angle_alpha   90.00
_cell.angle_beta   90.00
_cell.angle_gamma   90.00
#
_symmetry.space_group_name_H-M   'P 1'
#
loop_
_entity.id
_entity.type
_entity.pdbx_description
1 polymer ?
#
loop_
_entity_poly.entity_id
_entity_poly.type
_entity_poly.pdbx_seq_one_letter_code
_entity_poly.pdbx_strand_id
1 'polypeptide(L)'
;MNKHLDLKTVVLMGRTFEEYYKMFDFDNELLKNEILLDAASGVSSFCAEANAKGFNVTASDKIYCLHPDEIETKCAKDLDSVMEQMPAIADIYLWDFF
;
A
#
# COMPACT_ATOMS: atom_id res chain seq x y z
N MET A 1 23.86 16.61 -2.42
CA MET A 1 23.71 15.16 -2.19
C MET A 1 22.26 14.82 -2.47
N ASN A 2 21.96 13.85 -3.34
CA ASN A 2 20.56 13.49 -3.62
C ASN A 2 20.00 12.73 -2.41
N LYS A 3 19.01 13.30 -1.74
CA LYS A 3 18.28 12.67 -0.63
C LYS A 3 17.31 11.62 -1.20
N HIS A 4 17.36 10.41 -0.68
CA HIS A 4 16.48 9.30 -1.08
C HIS A 4 16.49 8.22 0.01
N LEU A 5 15.49 7.34 0.01
CA LEU A 5 15.51 6.11 0.80
C LEU A 5 16.55 5.13 0.21
N ASP A 6 17.40 4.56 1.06
CA ASP A 6 18.29 3.47 0.68
C ASP A 6 17.63 2.13 1.05
N LEU A 7 16.99 1.51 0.06
CA LEU A 7 16.25 0.26 0.20
C LEU A 7 17.00 -0.87 -0.52
N LYS A 8 17.54 -1.82 0.24
CA LYS A 8 18.28 -2.99 -0.29
C LYS A 8 17.35 -4.06 -0.91
N THR A 9 16.08 -4.04 -0.54
CA THR A 9 15.06 -5.00 -0.95
C THR A 9 13.72 -4.30 -1.13
N VAL A 10 12.76 -4.96 -1.78
CA VAL A 10 11.36 -4.49 -1.80
C VAL A 10 10.81 -4.52 -0.37
N VAL A 11 10.30 -3.37 0.06
CA VAL A 11 9.66 -3.18 1.37
C VAL A 11 8.16 -3.37 1.26
N LEU A 12 7.55 -3.92 2.31
CA LEU A 12 6.10 -4.05 2.43
C LEU A 12 5.54 -2.77 3.02
N MET A 13 4.98 -1.93 2.15
CA MET A 13 4.25 -0.72 2.51
C MET A 13 2.90 -0.77 1.83
N GLY A 14 1.84 -0.54 2.61
CA GLY A 14 0.46 -0.58 2.13
C GLY A 14 -0.11 0.82 1.97
N ARG A 15 -1.19 0.91 1.18
CA ARG A 15 -2.10 2.06 1.17
C ARG A 15 -3.49 1.64 1.56
N THR A 16 -4.25 2.61 2.06
CA THR A 16 -5.65 2.46 2.43
C THR A 16 -6.59 2.58 1.23
N PHE A 17 -7.86 2.20 1.42
CA PHE A 17 -8.88 2.42 0.39
C PHE A 17 -8.97 3.88 -0.03
N GLU A 18 -9.02 4.77 0.96
CA GLU A 18 -9.19 6.22 0.74
C GLU A 18 -8.03 6.81 -0.07
N GLU A 19 -6.79 6.36 0.18
CA GLU A 19 -5.64 6.83 -0.59
C GLU A 19 -5.73 6.42 -2.06
N TYR A 20 -6.03 5.16 -2.35
CA TYR A 20 -6.20 4.70 -3.73
C TYR A 20 -7.40 5.35 -4.42
N TYR A 21 -8.51 5.52 -3.71
CA TYR A 21 -9.70 6.17 -4.23
C TYR A 21 -9.40 7.59 -4.71
N LYS A 22 -8.62 8.36 -3.93
CA LYS A 22 -8.17 9.69 -4.30
C LYS A 22 -7.10 9.68 -5.40
N MET A 23 -6.15 8.75 -5.33
CA MET A 23 -5.03 8.68 -6.28
C MET A 23 -5.50 8.37 -7.70
N PHE A 24 -6.52 7.52 -7.84
CA PHE A 24 -7.07 7.12 -9.14
C PHE A 24 -8.33 7.89 -9.54
N ASP A 25 -8.77 8.86 -8.73
CA ASP A 25 -10.01 9.62 -8.94
C ASP A 25 -11.19 8.70 -9.29
N PHE A 26 -11.36 7.65 -8.49
CA PHE A 26 -12.39 6.66 -8.78
C PHE A 26 -13.78 7.28 -8.61
N ASP A 27 -14.66 7.02 -9.57
CA ASP A 27 -16.09 7.23 -9.41
C ASP A 27 -16.72 5.95 -8.84
N ASN A 28 -17.30 6.07 -7.64
CA ASN A 28 -17.99 4.98 -6.94
C ASN A 28 -19.02 4.25 -7.81
N GLU A 29 -19.68 4.94 -8.75
CA GLU A 29 -20.69 4.32 -9.61
C GLU A 29 -20.07 3.42 -10.68
N LEU A 30 -18.87 3.79 -11.16
CA LEU A 30 -18.21 3.12 -12.27
C LEU A 30 -17.61 1.77 -11.85
N LEU A 31 -17.18 1.64 -10.59
CA LEU A 31 -16.52 0.43 -10.09
C LEU A 31 -17.47 -0.62 -9.51
N LYS A 32 -18.70 -0.27 -9.12
CA LYS A 32 -19.61 -1.20 -8.42
C LYS A 32 -20.03 -2.41 -9.26
N ASN A 33 -20.04 -2.28 -10.58
CA ASN A 33 -20.42 -3.36 -11.49
C ASN A 33 -19.21 -4.06 -12.13
N GLU A 34 -17.99 -3.63 -11.79
CA GLU A 34 -16.76 -4.13 -12.39
C GLU A 34 -16.08 -5.17 -11.50
N ILE A 35 -15.21 -5.97 -12.10
CA ILE A 35 -14.33 -6.91 -11.39
C ILE A 35 -12.92 -6.33 -11.40
N LEU A 36 -12.39 -6.02 -10.22
CA LEU A 36 -11.09 -5.38 -10.07
C LEU A 36 -10.01 -6.39 -9.65
N LEU A 37 -8.85 -6.29 -10.28
CA LEU A 37 -7.62 -6.95 -9.83
C LEU A 37 -6.70 -5.91 -9.19
N ASP A 38 -6.47 -6.06 -7.89
CA ASP A 38 -5.47 -5.30 -7.15
C ASP A 38 -4.12 -6.03 -7.24
N ALA A 39 -3.30 -5.64 -8.21
CA ALA A 39 -2.05 -6.31 -8.56
C ALA A 39 -0.86 -5.73 -7.78
N ALA A 40 -0.01 -6.61 -7.26
CA ALA A 40 1.08 -6.25 -6.34
C ALA A 40 0.56 -5.49 -5.09
N SER A 41 -0.59 -5.95 -4.59
CA SER A 41 -1.32 -5.33 -3.47
C SER A 41 -0.50 -5.30 -2.17
N GLY A 42 0.40 -6.26 -1.98
CA GLY A 42 1.23 -6.38 -0.80
C GLY A 42 0.39 -6.38 0.48
N VAL A 43 0.67 -5.40 1.35
CA VAL A 43 0.01 -5.19 2.65
C VAL A 43 -1.00 -4.03 2.60
N SER A 44 -1.44 -3.61 1.41
CA SER A 44 -2.51 -2.63 1.26
C SER A 44 -3.82 -3.17 1.86
N SER A 45 -4.58 -2.29 2.51
CA SER A 45 -5.92 -2.61 2.98
C SER A 45 -7.01 -2.36 1.93
N PHE A 46 -6.66 -1.85 0.74
CA PHE A 46 -7.60 -1.49 -0.33
C PHE A 46 -8.56 -2.64 -0.67
N CYS A 47 -8.05 -3.83 -0.98
CA CYS A 47 -8.90 -4.96 -1.36
C CYS A 47 -9.89 -5.33 -0.24
N ALA A 48 -9.43 -5.41 1.01
CA ALA A 48 -10.28 -5.75 2.14
C ALA A 48 -11.36 -4.69 2.39
N GLU A 49 -10.99 -3.42 2.40
CA GLU A 49 -11.91 -2.29 2.61
C GLU A 49 -12.87 -2.10 1.44
N ALA A 50 -12.42 -2.29 0.19
CA ALA A 50 -13.26 -2.19 -1.00
C ALA A 50 -14.34 -3.29 -1.01
N ASN A 51 -13.97 -4.53 -0.72
CA ASN A 51 -14.94 -5.62 -0.59
C ASN A 51 -15.96 -5.34 0.53
N ALA A 52 -15.51 -4.80 1.67
CA ALA A 52 -16.42 -4.39 2.76
C ALA A 52 -17.40 -3.28 2.35
N LYS A 53 -17.07 -2.48 1.33
CA LYS A 53 -17.93 -1.43 0.73
C LYS A 53 -18.81 -1.93 -0.42
N GLY A 54 -18.71 -3.21 -0.80
CA GLY A 54 -19.54 -3.84 -1.83
C GLY A 54 -18.95 -3.82 -3.24
N PHE A 55 -17.66 -3.53 -3.40
CA PHE A 55 -16.95 -3.73 -4.67
C PHE A 55 -16.53 -5.20 -4.83
N ASN A 56 -16.26 -5.62 -6.06
CA ASN A 56 -15.72 -6.96 -6.36
C ASN A 56 -14.22 -6.86 -6.68
N VAL A 57 -13.38 -7.04 -5.66
CA VAL A 57 -11.92 -6.88 -5.79
C VAL A 57 -11.20 -8.16 -5.38
N THR A 58 -10.24 -8.59 -6.18
CA THR A 58 -9.30 -9.68 -5.81
C THR A 58 -7.88 -9.11 -5.75
N ALA A 59 -7.21 -9.30 -4.62
CA ALA A 59 -5.79 -8.95 -4.47
C ALA A 59 -4.88 -10.08 -4.97
N SER A 60 -3.75 -9.69 -5.57
CA SER A 60 -2.69 -10.61 -5.98
C SER A 60 -1.32 -10.05 -5.62
N ASP A 61 -0.54 -10.83 -4.89
CA ASP A 61 0.84 -10.53 -4.59
C ASP A 61 1.65 -11.83 -4.41
N LYS A 62 2.94 -11.78 -4.71
CA LYS A 62 3.86 -12.90 -4.47
C LYS A 62 4.00 -13.20 -2.99
N ILE A 63 3.86 -12.21 -2.11
CA ILE A 63 4.01 -12.43 -0.66
C ILE A 63 2.89 -13.29 -0.07
N TYR A 64 1.77 -13.48 -0.78
CA TYR A 64 0.66 -14.32 -0.32
C TYR A 64 0.98 -15.83 -0.34
N CYS A 65 2.18 -16.23 -0.77
CA CYS A 65 2.70 -17.57 -0.51
C CYS A 65 3.19 -17.77 0.94
N LEU A 66 3.37 -16.69 1.70
CA LEU A 66 3.78 -16.70 3.10
C LEU A 66 2.56 -16.78 4.04
N HIS A 67 2.78 -17.21 5.28
CA HIS A 67 1.75 -17.11 6.31
C HIS A 67 1.50 -15.65 6.72
N PRO A 68 0.27 -15.30 7.15
CA PRO A 68 -0.06 -13.94 7.60
C PRO A 68 0.92 -13.39 8.67
N ASP A 69 1.30 -14.20 9.66
CA ASP A 69 2.22 -13.79 10.74
C ASP A 69 3.64 -13.47 10.21
N GLU A 70 4.07 -14.14 9.14
CA GLU A 70 5.34 -13.87 8.47
C GLU A 70 5.29 -12.54 7.71
N ILE A 71 4.18 -12.28 7.03
CA ILE A 71 3.92 -11.02 6.33
C ILE A 71 3.88 -9.87 7.34
N GLU A 72 3.16 -10.02 8.45
CA GLU A 72 3.09 -9.04 9.53
C GLU A 72 4.48 -8.72 10.10
N THR A 73 5.24 -9.77 10.44
CA THR A 73 6.60 -9.62 10.97
C THR A 73 7.52 -8.90 9.99
N LYS A 74 7.43 -9.21 8.69
CA LYS A 74 8.22 -8.54 7.66
C LYS A 74 7.79 -7.09 7.48
N CYS A 75 6.49 -6.84 7.43
CA CYS A 75 5.91 -5.51 7.30
C CYS A 75 6.33 -4.58 8.43
N ALA A 76 6.29 -5.04 9.68
CA ALA A 76 6.72 -4.26 10.83
C ALA A 76 8.19 -3.85 10.72
N LYS A 77 9.08 -4.79 10.37
CA LYS A 77 10.51 -4.52 10.18
C LYS A 77 10.80 -3.57 9.03
N ASP A 78 10.08 -3.73 7.92
CA ASP A 78 10.22 -2.85 6.76
C ASP A 78 9.78 -1.42 7.09
N LEU A 79 8.66 -1.27 7.81
CA LEU A 79 8.15 0.01 8.28
C LEU A 79 9.17 0.70 9.20
N ASP A 80 9.72 -0.02 10.19
CA ASP A 80 10.74 0.51 11.10
C ASP A 80 11.95 1.06 10.32
N SER A 81 12.48 0.26 9.37
CA SER A 81 13.61 0.64 8.53
C SER A 81 13.36 1.89 7.67
N VAL A 82 12.15 2.03 7.11
CA VAL A 82 11.76 3.22 6.33
C VAL A 82 11.64 4.44 7.26
N MET A 83 11.01 4.27 8.42
CA MET A 83 10.77 5.35 9.37
C MET A 83 12.05 5.86 10.03
N GLU A 84 13.06 5.01 10.24
CA GLU A 84 14.39 5.42 10.71
C GLU A 84 15.09 6.37 9.73
N GLN A 85 14.89 6.18 8.43
CA GLN A 85 15.49 7.01 7.38
C GLN A 85 14.70 8.30 7.10
N MET A 86 13.40 8.30 7.41
CA MET A 86 12.47 9.38 7.05
C MET A 86 12.92 10.79 7.49
N PRO A 87 13.44 11.02 8.71
CA PRO A 87 13.83 12.36 9.14
C PRO A 87 14.92 13.00 8.27
N ALA A 88 15.83 12.20 7.70
CA ALA A 88 16.93 12.69 6.88
C ALA A 88 16.49 13.17 5.49
N ILE A 89 15.32 12.73 5.05
CA ILE A 89 14.77 13.00 3.72
C ILE A 89 13.45 13.76 3.77
N ALA A 90 12.91 14.07 4.94
CA ALA A 90 11.58 14.61 5.09
C ALA A 90 11.32 15.91 4.32
N ASP A 91 12.35 16.74 4.13
CA ASP A 91 12.26 18.01 3.41
C ASP A 91 12.03 17.87 1.89
N ILE A 92 12.11 16.65 1.35
CA ILE A 92 11.82 16.39 -0.08
C ILE A 92 10.41 15.84 -0.32
N TYR A 93 9.61 15.65 0.73
CA TYR A 93 8.22 15.19 0.66
C TYR A 93 7.24 16.34 0.87
N LEU A 94 6.06 16.22 0.27
CA LEU A 94 4.90 17.07 0.54
C LEU A 94 4.07 16.38 1.63
N TRP A 95 4.07 16.94 2.84
CA TRP A 95 3.40 16.36 4.01
C TRP A 95 1.91 16.71 4.11
N ASP A 96 1.45 17.65 3.29
CA ASP A 96 0.10 18.20 3.42
C ASP A 96 -0.97 17.22 2.90
N PHE A 97 -0.68 16.50 1.81
CA PHE A 97 -1.63 15.55 1.22
C PHE A 97 -1.02 14.49 0.27
N PHE A 98 -0.32 13.52 0.85
CA PHE A 98 -0.67 12.09 0.98
C PHE A 98 0.19 11.52 2.11
#